data_AF-H1KCY7-F1
#
_entry.id   AF-H1KCY7-F1
#
_cell.length_a   1.000
_cell.length_b   1.000
_cell.length_c   1.000
_cell.angle_alpha   90.00
_cell.angle_beta   90.00
_cell.angle_gamma   90.00
#
_symmetry.space_group_name_H-M   'P 1'
#
loop_
_entity.id
_entity.type
_entity.pdbx_description
1 polymer ?
#
loop_
_entity_poly.entity_id
_entity_poly.type
_entity_poly.pdbx_seq_one_letter_code
_entity_poly.pdbx_strand_id
1 'polypeptide(L)'
;MTRNIALLVAGVLGSILIGSGAQAACMVVGDSIGVGIGMALKGVCSTSAKVGISSSAVADRVRAGGHWTVASLGSNDFPRGIHPAQRAQSEMRVRGALASISARAGDRLLLVLPANGARGLVQSWAASNGVRTVSFAPGPDGIHPRNYAVLGREIRGRIGE
;
A
#
# COMPACT_ATOMS: atom_id res chain seq x y z
N MET A 1 -67.26 -26.42 16.03
CA MET A 1 -67.66 -26.39 14.61
C MET A 1 -67.59 -24.92 14.20
N THR A 2 -66.74 -24.43 13.30
CA THR A 2 -66.27 -24.90 11.99
C THR A 2 -64.85 -24.37 11.72
N ARG A 3 -64.06 -25.12 10.93
CA ARG A 3 -62.75 -24.75 10.37
C ARG A 3 -62.89 -23.60 9.38
N ASN A 4 -61.83 -22.80 9.20
CA ASN A 4 -61.39 -22.41 7.85
C ASN A 4 -59.87 -22.19 7.81
N ILE A 5 -59.27 -22.88 6.84
CA ILE A 5 -57.87 -22.89 6.42
C ILE A 5 -57.77 -22.00 5.18
N ALA A 6 -56.82 -21.06 5.12
CA ALA A 6 -56.23 -20.56 3.87
C ALA A 6 -54.96 -19.76 4.22
N LEU A 7 -53.76 -20.30 3.99
CA LEU A 7 -52.97 -20.32 2.75
C LEU A 7 -51.97 -19.14 2.67
N LEU A 8 -50.70 -19.51 2.92
CA LEU A 8 -49.45 -19.02 2.32
C LEU A 8 -49.48 -17.73 1.48
N VAL A 9 -48.66 -16.76 1.89
CA VAL A 9 -47.80 -16.01 0.96
C VAL A 9 -46.39 -16.00 1.54
N ALA A 10 -45.57 -16.96 1.11
CA ALA A 10 -44.13 -16.91 1.27
C ALA A 10 -43.60 -15.82 0.31
N GLY A 11 -43.39 -14.62 0.84
CA GLY A 11 -42.66 -13.57 0.14
C GLY A 11 -41.18 -13.93 0.08
N VAL A 12 -40.77 -14.57 -1.02
CA VAL A 12 -39.36 -14.70 -1.39
C VAL A 12 -38.85 -13.30 -1.69
N LEU A 13 -38.27 -12.63 -0.68
CA LEU A 13 -37.40 -11.49 -0.88
C LEU A 13 -36.10 -12.04 -1.48
N GLY A 14 -36.11 -12.17 -2.81
CA GLY A 14 -34.90 -12.30 -3.61
C GLY A 14 -34.09 -11.03 -3.46
N SER A 15 -33.29 -10.93 -2.40
CA SER A 15 -32.22 -9.95 -2.32
C SER A 15 -31.20 -10.32 -3.39
N ILE A 16 -31.30 -9.61 -4.51
CA ILE A 16 -30.25 -9.52 -5.52
C ILE A 16 -29.00 -9.07 -4.77
N LEU A 17 -28.14 -10.03 -4.42
CA LEU A 17 -26.76 -9.77 -4.05
C LEU A 17 -26.08 -9.28 -5.33
N ILE A 18 -26.25 -8.00 -5.62
CA ILE A 18 -25.37 -7.28 -6.53
C ILE A 18 -24.00 -7.47 -5.90
N GLY A 19 -23.21 -8.37 -6.49
CA GLY A 19 -21.85 -8.64 -6.08
C GLY A 19 -21.13 -7.31 -6.00
N SER A 20 -20.96 -6.82 -4.78
CA SER A 20 -20.05 -5.73 -4.49
C SER A 20 -18.72 -6.31 -4.89
N GLY A 21 -18.21 -5.96 -6.08
CA GLY A 21 -16.92 -6.45 -6.55
C GLY A 21 -15.95 -6.26 -5.39
N ALA A 22 -15.47 -7.36 -4.81
CA ALA A 22 -14.76 -7.33 -3.55
C ALA A 22 -13.58 -6.37 -3.74
N GLN A 23 -13.67 -5.16 -3.17
CA GLN A 23 -12.52 -4.26 -3.17
C GLN A 23 -11.44 -5.02 -2.43
N ALA A 24 -10.29 -5.21 -3.09
CA ALA A 24 -9.16 -5.84 -2.44
C ALA A 24 -8.94 -5.13 -1.10
N ALA A 25 -8.86 -5.91 -0.02
CA ALA A 25 -8.66 -5.39 1.34
C ALA A 25 -7.38 -4.54 1.46
N CYS A 26 -6.52 -4.64 0.45
CA CYS A 26 -5.26 -3.95 0.31
C CYS A 26 -4.99 -3.42 -1.11
N MET A 27 -4.24 -2.33 -1.17
CA MET A 27 -3.64 -1.75 -2.36
C MET A 27 -2.14 -1.55 -2.15
N VAL A 28 -1.33 -2.04 -3.08
CA VAL A 28 0.10 -1.76 -3.15
C VAL A 28 0.32 -0.60 -4.12
N VAL A 29 1.03 0.43 -3.66
CA VAL A 29 1.49 1.55 -4.49
C VAL A 29 3.00 1.68 -4.39
N GLY A 30 3.66 1.98 -5.49
CA GLY A 30 5.09 2.26 -5.40
C GLY A 30 5.87 2.23 -6.70
N ASP A 31 7.18 2.23 -6.51
CA ASP A 31 8.19 2.11 -7.55
C ASP A 31 8.46 0.63 -7.92
N SER A 32 9.69 0.28 -8.32
CA SER A 32 10.10 -1.10 -8.61
C SER A 32 9.96 -2.03 -7.40
N ILE A 33 10.13 -1.54 -6.18
CA ILE A 33 9.90 -2.31 -4.97
C ILE A 33 8.40 -2.58 -4.82
N GLY A 34 7.56 -1.56 -5.05
CA GLY A 34 6.10 -1.71 -5.08
C GLY A 34 5.63 -2.73 -6.12
N VAL A 35 6.23 -2.75 -7.31
CA VAL A 35 5.93 -3.75 -8.35
C VAL A 35 6.21 -5.17 -7.84
N GLY A 36 7.38 -5.42 -7.26
CA GLY A 36 7.73 -6.74 -6.74
C GLY A 36 6.86 -7.17 -5.54
N ILE A 37 6.47 -6.23 -4.67
CA ILE A 37 5.50 -6.50 -3.59
C ILE A 37 4.14 -6.88 -4.15
N GLY A 38 3.65 -6.14 -5.16
CA GLY A 38 2.40 -6.44 -5.83
C GLY A 38 2.36 -7.85 -6.44
N MET A 39 3.47 -8.29 -7.03
CA MET A 39 3.62 -9.66 -7.51
C MET A 39 3.57 -10.69 -6.36
N ALA A 40 4.23 -10.42 -5.23
CA ALA A 40 4.23 -11.29 -4.07
C ALA A 40 2.87 -11.36 -3.34
N LEU A 41 2.03 -10.33 -3.50
CA LEU A 41 0.70 -10.22 -2.89
C LEU A 41 -0.43 -10.40 -3.92
N LYS A 42 -0.14 -11.06 -5.05
CA LYS A 42 -1.14 -11.34 -6.09
C LYS A 42 -2.34 -12.09 -5.49
N GLY A 43 -3.53 -11.58 -5.75
CA GLY A 43 -4.79 -12.13 -5.23
C GLY A 43 -5.17 -11.63 -3.83
N VAL A 44 -4.27 -10.92 -3.14
CA VAL A 44 -4.53 -10.27 -1.84
C VAL A 44 -4.69 -8.76 -2.01
N CYS A 45 -3.73 -8.13 -2.69
CA CYS A 45 -3.73 -6.68 -2.92
C CYS A 45 -3.95 -6.34 -4.39
N SER A 46 -4.73 -5.28 -4.65
CA SER A 46 -4.63 -4.57 -5.93
C SER A 46 -3.27 -3.88 -6.03
N THR A 47 -2.72 -3.68 -7.24
CA THR A 47 -1.40 -3.05 -7.40
C THR A 47 -1.48 -1.88 -8.38
N SER A 48 -0.99 -0.71 -7.95
CA SER A 48 -0.76 0.46 -8.79
C SER A 48 0.68 0.95 -8.57
N ALA A 49 1.61 0.25 -9.21
CA ALA A 49 3.04 0.48 -9.07
C ALA A 49 3.73 0.50 -10.44
N LYS A 50 4.82 1.24 -10.57
CA LYS A 50 5.59 1.32 -11.82
C LYS A 50 7.08 1.47 -11.52
N VAL A 51 7.91 0.68 -12.20
CA VAL A 51 9.37 0.77 -12.10
C VAL A 51 9.86 2.19 -12.45
N GLY A 52 10.81 2.71 -11.67
CA GLY A 52 11.53 3.95 -11.97
C GLY A 52 10.79 5.26 -11.67
N ILE A 53 9.59 5.23 -11.09
CA ILE A 53 8.85 6.46 -10.76
C ILE A 53 9.34 7.10 -9.46
N SER A 54 9.17 8.43 -9.36
CA SER A 54 9.46 9.21 -8.15
C SER A 54 8.39 9.04 -7.08
N SER A 55 8.70 9.48 -5.86
CA SER A 55 7.73 9.50 -4.74
C SER A 55 6.48 10.32 -5.04
N SER A 56 6.58 11.45 -5.75
CA SER A 56 5.41 12.23 -6.15
C SER A 56 4.48 11.43 -7.07
N ALA A 57 5.06 10.73 -8.04
CA ALA A 57 4.30 9.86 -8.93
C ALA A 57 3.71 8.63 -8.20
N VAL A 58 4.36 8.13 -7.14
CA VAL A 58 3.76 7.13 -6.25
C VAL A 58 2.52 7.70 -5.56
N ALA A 59 2.61 8.92 -5.02
CA ALA A 59 1.49 9.56 -4.34
C ALA A 59 0.26 9.73 -5.25
N ASP A 60 0.47 10.10 -6.51
CA ASP A 60 -0.61 10.26 -7.51
C ASP A 60 -1.40 8.96 -7.76
N ARG A 61 -0.79 7.81 -7.50
CA ARG A 61 -1.40 6.48 -7.71
C ARG A 61 -2.27 6.01 -6.56
N VAL A 62 -2.24 6.68 -5.42
CA VAL A 62 -3.04 6.29 -4.25
C VAL A 62 -4.50 6.65 -4.47
N ARG A 63 -5.35 5.63 -4.36
CA ARG A 63 -6.81 5.79 -4.32
C ARG A 63 -7.23 5.95 -2.86
N ALA A 64 -8.06 6.96 -2.56
CA ALA A 64 -8.69 7.05 -1.26
C ALA A 64 -9.66 5.87 -1.06
N GLY A 65 -9.81 5.40 0.18
CA GLY A 65 -10.77 4.36 0.52
C GLY A 65 -10.49 3.67 1.85
N GLY A 66 -11.36 2.73 2.21
CA GLY A 66 -11.25 1.95 3.43
C GLY A 66 -10.32 0.72 3.34
N HIS A 67 -9.41 0.64 2.37
CA HIS A 67 -8.49 -0.49 2.24
C HIS A 67 -7.12 -0.15 2.86
N TRP A 68 -6.33 -1.18 3.18
CA TRP A 68 -4.91 -0.98 3.51
C TRP A 68 -4.15 -0.44 2.30
N THR A 69 -3.37 0.62 2.50
CA THR A 69 -2.40 1.10 1.52
C THR A 69 -1.00 0.66 1.96
N VAL A 70 -0.35 -0.15 1.13
CA VAL A 70 1.04 -0.55 1.29
C VAL A 70 1.87 0.28 0.32
N ALA A 71 2.63 1.25 0.83
CA ALA A 71 3.34 2.22 -0.01
C ALA A 71 4.85 2.04 0.05
N SER A 72 5.48 1.97 -1.13
CA SER A 72 6.94 1.99 -1.29
C SER A 72 7.35 3.21 -2.12
N LEU A 73 8.21 4.05 -1.54
CA LEU A 73 8.65 5.31 -2.14
C LEU A 73 10.05 5.71 -1.64
N GLY A 74 10.68 6.65 -2.34
CA GLY A 74 11.98 7.21 -1.99
C GLY A 74 13.17 6.54 -2.67
N SER A 75 13.02 5.35 -3.25
CA SER A 75 14.13 4.60 -3.86
C SER A 75 14.74 5.35 -5.05
N ASN A 76 13.89 5.89 -5.93
CA ASN A 76 14.33 6.62 -7.12
C ASN A 76 14.60 8.12 -6.85
N ASP A 77 14.19 8.64 -5.69
CA ASP A 77 14.44 10.04 -5.31
C ASP A 77 15.87 10.25 -4.82
N PHE A 78 16.53 9.19 -4.33
CA PHE A 78 17.90 9.24 -3.81
C PHE A 78 18.80 8.26 -4.58
N PRO A 79 19.20 8.61 -5.82
CA PRO A 79 20.19 7.83 -6.55
C PRO A 79 21.53 7.81 -5.78
N ARG A 80 22.32 6.76 -6.02
CA ARG A 80 23.68 6.67 -5.44
C ARG A 80 24.50 7.88 -5.87
N GLY A 81 25.21 8.49 -4.91
CA GLY A 81 26.04 9.66 -5.17
C GLY A 81 25.27 10.97 -5.39
N ILE A 82 24.00 11.05 -4.97
CA ILE A 82 23.19 12.28 -5.07
C ILE A 82 23.95 13.50 -4.54
N HIS A 83 23.98 14.57 -5.34
CA HIS A 83 24.63 15.83 -4.96
C HIS A 83 23.90 16.48 -3.77
N PRO A 84 24.59 17.10 -2.80
CA PRO A 84 23.95 17.71 -1.63
C PRO A 84 22.80 18.68 -1.97
N ALA A 85 22.96 19.51 -3.00
CA ALA A 85 21.91 20.43 -3.45
C ALA A 85 20.64 19.72 -3.97
N GLN A 86 20.80 18.58 -4.66
CA GLN A 86 19.67 17.77 -5.14
C GLN A 86 19.01 16.98 -4.00
N ARG A 87 19.78 16.67 -2.96
CA ARG A 87 19.29 15.95 -1.79
C ARG A 87 18.15 16.70 -1.09
N ALA A 88 18.31 18.00 -0.84
CA ALA A 88 17.27 18.80 -0.20
C ALA A 88 15.95 18.78 -0.99
N GLN A 89 16.02 18.93 -2.32
CA GLN A 89 14.84 18.84 -3.18
C GLN A 89 14.18 17.46 -3.14
N SER A 90 14.98 16.40 -3.09
CA SER A 90 14.51 15.02 -3.01
C SER A 90 13.84 14.75 -1.65
N GLU A 91 14.40 15.28 -0.56
CA GLU A 91 13.79 15.20 0.77
C GLU A 91 12.43 15.91 0.80
N MET A 92 12.32 17.12 0.22
CA MET A 92 11.04 17.82 0.10
C MET A 92 10.02 17.01 -0.70
N ARG A 93 10.43 16.42 -1.83
CA ARG A 93 9.54 15.59 -2.67
C ARG A 93 9.02 14.38 -1.91
N VAL A 94 9.88 13.68 -1.18
CA VAL A 94 9.49 12.52 -0.36
C VAL A 94 8.55 12.95 0.77
N ARG A 95 8.83 14.05 1.48
CA ARG A 95 7.95 14.56 2.53
C ARG A 95 6.56 14.91 2.01
N GLY A 96 6.49 15.62 0.88
CA GLY A 96 5.22 15.97 0.25
C GLY A 96 4.43 14.73 -0.20
N ALA A 97 5.12 13.75 -0.78
CA ALA A 97 4.50 12.48 -1.15
C ALA A 97 3.97 11.70 0.06
N LEU A 98 4.74 11.60 1.15
CA LEU A 98 4.31 10.95 2.39
C LEU A 98 3.04 11.59 2.97
N ALA A 99 3.01 12.92 3.05
CA ALA A 99 1.83 13.65 3.51
C ALA A 99 0.60 13.38 2.62
N SER A 100 0.78 13.40 1.29
CA SER A 100 -0.31 13.13 0.35
C SER A 100 -0.84 11.70 0.43
N ILE A 101 0.07 10.71 0.52
CA ILE A 101 -0.28 9.30 0.69
C ILE A 101 -1.05 9.10 1.99
N SER A 102 -0.55 9.67 3.10
CA SER A 102 -1.19 9.58 4.41
C SER A 102 -2.58 10.20 4.43
N ALA A 103 -2.76 11.36 3.80
CA ALA A 103 -4.07 12.01 3.73
C ALA A 103 -5.10 11.15 2.98
N ARG A 104 -4.67 10.36 1.99
CA ARG A 104 -5.57 9.49 1.20
C ARG A 104 -5.80 8.12 1.86
N ALA A 105 -4.78 7.54 2.47
CA ALA A 105 -4.82 6.23 3.11
C ALA A 105 -5.41 6.24 4.52
N GLY A 106 -5.32 7.38 5.22
CA GLY A 106 -5.70 7.50 6.63
C GLY A 106 -4.91 6.53 7.52
N ASP A 107 -5.58 5.98 8.53
CA ASP A 107 -4.98 5.08 9.53
C ASP A 107 -4.58 3.71 8.96
N ARG A 108 -5.00 3.39 7.73
CA ARG A 108 -4.71 2.12 7.05
C ARG A 108 -3.50 2.26 6.13
N LEU A 109 -2.42 2.86 6.63
CA LEU A 109 -1.18 3.03 5.89
C LEU A 109 -0.05 2.16 6.49
N LEU A 110 0.60 1.39 5.62
CA LEU A 110 1.85 0.69 5.90
C LEU A 110 2.93 1.18 4.94
N LEU A 111 4.00 1.77 5.49
CA LEU A 111 5.15 2.23 4.70
C LEU A 111 6.24 1.16 4.63
N VAL A 112 6.70 0.87 3.42
CA VAL A 112 7.85 0.00 3.17
C VAL A 112 9.10 0.86 3.19
N LEU A 113 9.97 0.65 4.19
CA LEU A 113 11.20 1.42 4.33
C LEU A 113 12.17 1.10 3.18
N PRO A 114 12.59 2.10 2.38
CA PRO A 114 13.56 1.87 1.32
C PRO A 114 14.94 1.52 1.91
N ALA A 115 15.81 0.94 1.08
CA ALA A 115 17.16 0.53 1.47
C ALA A 115 18.25 1.57 1.10
N ASN A 116 17.85 2.76 0.68
CA ASN A 116 18.75 3.83 0.22
C ASN A 116 18.73 5.06 1.16
N GLY A 117 19.25 6.19 0.66
CA GLY A 117 19.33 7.45 1.40
C GLY A 117 18.01 8.04 1.88
N ALA A 118 16.86 7.56 1.40
CA ALA A 118 15.53 7.97 1.87
C ALA A 118 15.10 7.29 3.17
N ARG A 119 15.76 6.19 3.59
CA ARG A 119 15.30 5.34 4.69
C ARG A 119 15.02 6.12 5.98
N GLY A 120 16.00 6.89 6.44
CA GLY A 120 15.89 7.66 7.69
C GLY A 120 14.78 8.71 7.62
N LEU A 121 14.59 9.34 6.47
CA LEU A 121 13.51 10.29 6.23
C LEU A 121 12.13 9.61 6.33
N VAL A 122 11.93 8.49 5.63
CA VAL A 122 10.65 7.76 5.66
C VAL A 122 10.37 7.22 7.06
N GLN A 123 11.39 6.66 7.72
CA GLN A 123 11.27 6.11 9.07
C GLN A 123 10.94 7.18 10.12
N SER A 124 11.65 8.31 10.12
CA SER A 124 11.39 9.42 11.05
C SER A 124 10.02 10.03 10.82
N TRP A 125 9.63 10.28 9.57
CA TRP A 125 8.31 10.80 9.25
C TRP A 125 7.21 9.84 9.73
N ALA A 126 7.37 8.54 9.49
CA ALA A 126 6.39 7.54 9.92
C ALA A 126 6.23 7.54 11.45
N ALA A 127 7.34 7.55 12.19
CA ALA A 127 7.34 7.62 13.65
C ALA A 127 6.63 8.88 14.18
N SER A 128 6.90 10.05 13.59
CA SER A 128 6.27 11.31 13.99
C SER A 128 4.77 11.38 13.69
N ASN A 129 4.26 10.56 12.76
CA ASN A 129 2.86 10.57 12.33
C ASN A 129 2.10 9.30 12.77
N GLY A 130 2.70 8.45 13.61
CA GLY A 130 2.06 7.21 14.06
C GLY A 130 1.83 6.18 12.94
N VAL A 131 2.55 6.29 11.82
CA VAL A 131 2.37 5.42 10.66
C VAL A 131 3.21 4.15 10.80
N ARG A 132 2.59 3.00 10.52
CA ARG A 132 3.24 1.69 10.62
C ARG A 132 4.27 1.54 9.50
N THR A 133 5.37 0.84 9.81
CA THR A 133 6.42 0.55 8.83
C THR A 133 6.73 -0.94 8.76
N VAL A 134 7.24 -1.35 7.60
CA VAL A 134 7.86 -2.67 7.38
C VAL A 134 9.22 -2.46 6.72
N SER A 135 10.19 -3.30 7.06
CA SER A 135 11.52 -3.25 6.49
C SER A 135 11.90 -4.57 5.85
N PHE A 136 12.94 -4.56 5.00
CA PHE A 136 13.46 -5.75 4.35
C PHE A 136 14.99 -5.71 4.32
N ALA A 137 15.59 -6.88 4.19
CA ALA A 137 17.01 -7.00 3.87
C ALA A 137 17.21 -6.86 2.35
N PRO A 138 18.06 -5.94 1.87
CA PRO A 138 18.28 -5.77 0.44
C PRO A 138 19.07 -6.96 -0.15
N GLY A 139 18.86 -7.18 -1.43
CA GLY A 139 19.61 -8.10 -2.26
C GLY A 139 20.97 -7.53 -2.69
N PRO A 140 21.65 -8.19 -3.65
CA PRO A 140 22.97 -7.77 -4.13
C PRO A 140 23.03 -6.35 -4.71
N ASP A 141 21.91 -5.84 -5.26
CA ASP A 141 21.84 -4.47 -5.79
C ASP A 141 21.72 -3.40 -4.70
N GLY A 142 21.58 -3.78 -3.43
CA GLY A 142 21.45 -2.85 -2.31
C GLY A 142 20.16 -2.01 -2.30
N ILE A 143 19.22 -2.25 -3.21
CA ILE A 143 17.99 -1.46 -3.37
C ILE A 143 16.75 -2.34 -3.20
N HIS A 144 16.69 -3.46 -3.91
CA HIS A 144 15.51 -4.32 -3.92
C HIS A 144 15.58 -5.37 -2.81
N PRO A 145 14.43 -5.80 -2.26
CA PRO A 145 14.37 -6.92 -1.33
C PRO A 145 15.09 -8.16 -1.85
N ARG A 146 15.89 -8.79 -1.00
CA ARG A 146 16.51 -10.09 -1.31
C ARG A 146 15.46 -11.17 -1.59
N ASN A 147 14.31 -11.09 -0.94
CA ASN A 147 13.23 -12.05 -1.06
C ASN A 147 11.86 -11.37 -0.90
N TYR A 148 11.17 -11.16 -2.01
CA TYR A 148 9.84 -10.55 -2.02
C TYR A 148 8.76 -11.44 -1.36
N ALA A 149 8.90 -12.76 -1.39
CA ALA A 149 7.93 -13.66 -0.75
C ALA A 149 7.98 -13.56 0.79
N VAL A 150 9.17 -13.38 1.37
CA VAL A 150 9.34 -13.12 2.81
C VAL A 150 8.71 -11.77 3.18
N LEU A 151 9.02 -10.72 2.42
CA LEU A 151 8.44 -9.39 2.65
C LEU A 151 6.90 -9.39 2.51
N GLY A 152 6.37 -10.12 1.52
CA GLY A 152 4.93 -10.28 1.33
C GLY A 152 4.25 -10.93 2.53
N ARG A 153 4.83 -11.99 3.11
CA ARG A 153 4.29 -12.62 4.33
C ARG A 153 4.30 -11.66 5.53
N GLU A 154 5.36 -10.88 5.70
CA GLU A 154 5.42 -9.88 6.78
C GLU A 154 4.34 -8.81 6.58
N ILE A 155 4.18 -8.28 5.36
CA ILE A 155 3.13 -7.29 5.05
C ILE A 155 1.76 -7.86 5.39
N ARG A 156 1.47 -9.08 4.95
CA ARG A 156 0.23 -9.83 5.25
C ARG A 156 -0.07 -9.91 6.74
N GLY A 157 0.91 -10.34 7.55
CA GLY A 157 0.78 -10.36 9.00
C GLY A 157 0.53 -8.98 9.63
N ARG A 158 1.05 -7.90 9.02
CA ARG A 158 0.81 -6.53 9.50
C ARG A 158 -0.60 -6.05 9.18
N ILE A 159 -1.14 -6.39 8.01
CA ILE A 159 -2.45 -5.90 7.54
C ILE A 159 -3.63 -6.81 7.93
N GLY A 160 -3.35 -8.04 8.41
CA GLY A 160 -4.36 -8.99 8.88
C GLY A 160 -4.91 -9.93 7.81
N GLU A 161 -4.10 -10.29 6.80
CA GLU A 161 -4.46 -11.12 5.62
C GLU A 161 -3.59 -12.38 5.51
#